data_AF-A0A3D4B9B9-F1
#
_entry.id   AF-A0A3D4B9B9-F1
#
_cell.length_a   1.000
_cell.length_b   1.000
_cell.length_c   1.000
_cell.angle_alpha   90.00
_cell.angle_beta   90.00
_cell.angle_gamma   90.00
#
_symmetry.space_group_name_H-M   'P 1'
#
loop_
_entity.id
_entity.type
_entity.pdbx_description
1 polymer ?
#
loop_
_entity_poly.entity_id
_entity_poly.type
_entity_poly.pdbx_seq_one_letter_code
_entity_poly.pdbx_strand_id
1 'polypeptide(L)'
;MSTLRTMTEPQELDLLVTFFDLTGFARYARKRTNREVLDALSTYYELIGDHVEPSGGAVIKFIGDAGLVVYPQEHVNQGVLALRAAKEAGDAWWARQDASSQSIYKLHFGPVCCAHVGTKSNKQFDVFGNTVNTAAMLKSHGFAMTAQVFRQLTPETRKLFKKHTPPITYIPLEEPHKD
;
A
#
# COMPACT_ATOMS: atom_id res chain seq x y z
N MET A 1 -4.75 -13.02 11.35
CA MET A 1 -3.81 -11.87 11.33
C MET A 1 -2.64 -12.00 12.29
N SER A 2 -2.84 -12.47 13.52
CA SER A 2 -1.73 -12.84 14.43
C SER A 2 -0.71 -13.79 13.80
N THR A 3 -1.11 -14.59 12.81
CA THR A 3 -0.33 -15.69 12.26
C THR A 3 0.89 -15.28 11.45
N LEU A 4 0.82 -14.23 10.61
CA LEU A 4 1.94 -13.86 9.72
C LEU A 4 3.18 -13.40 10.52
N ARG A 5 2.98 -12.54 11.51
CA ARG A 5 4.09 -12.00 12.32
C ARG A 5 4.65 -13.00 13.33
N THR A 6 3.89 -14.04 13.70
CA THR A 6 4.34 -15.09 14.63
C THR A 6 5.03 -16.29 13.95
N MET A 7 5.21 -16.24 12.63
CA MET A 7 5.88 -17.31 11.89
C MET A 7 7.34 -17.45 12.31
N THR A 8 7.80 -18.68 12.54
CA THR A 8 9.18 -19.00 12.93
C THR A 8 10.04 -19.48 11.75
N GLU A 9 9.41 -20.03 10.72
CA GLU A 9 10.05 -20.52 9.50
C GLU A 9 9.58 -19.72 8.27
N PRO A 10 10.43 -19.60 7.23
CA PRO A 10 10.00 -19.01 5.96
C PRO A 10 8.82 -19.77 5.36
N GLN A 11 7.83 -19.06 4.82
CA GLN A 11 6.75 -19.69 4.04
C GLN A 11 6.48 -18.92 2.75
N GLU A 12 6.06 -19.66 1.72
CA GLU A 12 5.54 -19.09 0.49
C GLU A 12 4.02 -18.94 0.59
N LEU A 13 3.53 -17.73 0.35
CA LEU A 13 2.11 -17.38 0.42
C LEU A 13 1.75 -16.47 -0.76
N ASP A 14 0.54 -16.62 -1.30
CA ASP A 14 -0.01 -15.65 -2.24
C ASP A 14 -0.59 -14.46 -1.47
N LEU A 15 0.00 -13.27 -1.66
CA LEU A 15 -0.41 -12.04 -0.99
C LEU A 15 -0.75 -10.94 -2.00
N LEU A 16 -1.71 -10.09 -1.65
CA LEU A 16 -1.78 -8.75 -2.21
C LEU A 16 -0.67 -7.93 -1.56
N VAL A 17 0.28 -7.49 -2.37
CA VAL A 17 1.37 -6.60 -1.98
C VAL A 17 1.06 -5.19 -2.47
N THR A 18 1.11 -4.23 -1.54
CA THR A 18 0.84 -2.82 -1.81
C THR A 18 1.99 -1.97 -1.34
N PHE A 19 2.52 -1.17 -2.26
CA PHE A 19 3.32 0.00 -1.89
C PHE A 19 2.43 1.23 -1.95
N PHE A 20 2.55 2.11 -0.96
CA PHE A 20 2.07 3.47 -1.08
C PHE A 20 3.20 4.47 -0.85
N ASP A 21 3.04 5.68 -1.36
CA ASP A 21 4.01 6.78 -1.28
C ASP A 21 3.28 8.13 -1.37
N LEU A 22 3.89 9.23 -0.91
CA LEU A 22 3.27 10.55 -0.90
C LEU A 22 3.97 11.53 -1.83
N THR A 23 3.28 11.96 -2.89
CA THR A 23 3.81 13.04 -3.72
C THR A 23 3.91 14.34 -2.92
N GLY A 24 4.97 15.11 -3.17
CA GLY A 24 5.15 16.41 -2.52
C GLY A 24 5.71 16.37 -1.10
N PHE A 25 5.91 15.19 -0.50
CA PHE A 25 6.44 15.08 0.86
C PHE A 25 7.80 15.76 1.04
N ALA A 26 8.72 15.61 0.09
CA ALA A 26 10.03 16.28 0.15
C ALA A 26 9.90 17.82 0.24
N ARG A 27 8.92 18.41 -0.45
CA ARG A 27 8.62 19.85 -0.37
C ARG A 27 7.99 20.20 0.98
N TYR A 28 7.07 19.36 1.48
CA TYR A 28 6.47 19.50 2.80
C TYR A 28 7.55 19.50 3.89
N ALA A 29 8.46 18.53 3.88
CA ALA A 29 9.48 18.32 4.91
C ALA A 29 10.54 19.42 4.94
N ARG A 30 10.98 19.94 3.78
CA ARG A 30 12.03 20.98 3.70
C ARG A 30 11.70 22.28 4.42
N LYS A 31 10.42 22.55 4.71
CA LYS A 31 9.95 23.79 5.36
C LYS A 31 9.66 23.62 6.85
N ARG A 32 9.96 22.45 7.42
CA ARG A 32 9.53 22.02 8.74
C ARG A 32 10.69 21.43 9.53
N THR A 33 10.58 21.47 10.83
CA THR A 33 11.51 20.80 11.74
C THR A 33 11.33 19.29 11.65
N ASN A 34 12.38 18.54 12.01
CA ASN A 34 12.31 17.08 12.08
C ASN A 34 11.18 16.59 13.00
N ARG A 35 10.86 17.36 14.05
CA ARG A 35 9.79 17.01 14.99
C ARG A 35 8.40 17.14 14.35
N GLU A 36 8.14 18.24 13.67
CA GLU A 36 6.88 18.44 12.95
C GLU A 36 6.67 17.39 11.86
N VAL A 37 7.74 17.03 11.14
CA VAL A 37 7.70 15.96 10.14
C VAL A 37 7.37 14.61 10.78
N LEU A 38 7.99 14.28 11.92
CA LEU A 38 7.71 13.05 12.65
C LEU A 38 6.27 13.00 13.18
N ASP A 39 5.77 14.09 13.76
CA ASP A 39 4.41 14.15 14.30
C ASP A 39 3.36 13.98 13.17
N ALA A 40 3.63 14.58 12.00
CA ALA A 40 2.79 14.41 10.81
C ALA A 40 2.82 12.97 10.27
N LEU A 41 4.01 12.37 10.13
CA LEU A 41 4.15 10.98 9.70
C LEU A 41 3.49 10.02 10.68
N SER A 42 3.65 10.24 11.99
CA SER A 42 3.03 9.38 13.01
C SER A 42 1.51 9.39 12.90
N THR A 43 0.91 10.57 12.71
CA THR A 43 -0.54 10.70 12.48
C THR A 43 -0.97 9.98 11.20
N TYR A 44 -0.21 10.12 10.12
CA TYR A 44 -0.50 9.45 8.86
C TYR A 44 -0.36 7.93 8.97
N TYR A 45 0.63 7.43 9.71
CA TYR A 45 0.84 6.00 9.95
C TYR A 45 -0.35 5.36 10.69
N GLU A 46 -0.84 6.02 11.75
CA GLU A 46 -2.04 5.57 12.47
C GLU A 46 -3.26 5.54 11.54
N LEU A 47 -3.46 6.59 10.73
CA LEU A 47 -4.55 6.63 9.73
C LEU A 47 -4.48 5.45 8.76
N ILE A 48 -3.29 5.09 8.27
CA ILE A 48 -3.13 3.91 7.41
C ILE A 48 -3.43 2.63 8.19
N GLY A 49 -2.90 2.49 9.41
CA GLY A 49 -3.16 1.35 10.29
C GLY A 49 -4.64 1.11 10.55
N ASP A 50 -5.39 2.17 10.85
CA ASP A 50 -6.83 2.14 11.13
C ASP A 50 -7.67 1.60 9.97
N HIS A 51 -7.19 1.72 8.73
CA HIS A 51 -7.85 1.13 7.57
C HIS A 51 -7.35 -0.28 7.27
N VAL A 52 -6.04 -0.50 7.42
CA VAL A 52 -5.36 -1.74 6.99
C VAL A 52 -5.62 -2.89 7.95
N GLU A 53 -5.47 -2.68 9.25
CA GLU A 53 -5.50 -3.77 10.22
C GLU A 53 -6.91 -4.36 10.42
N PRO A 54 -7.98 -3.56 10.56
CA PRO A 54 -9.34 -4.11 10.68
C PRO A 54 -9.84 -4.84 9.43
N SER A 55 -9.24 -4.55 8.26
CA SER A 55 -9.60 -5.17 6.98
C SER A 55 -8.74 -6.39 6.63
N GLY A 56 -8.03 -6.99 7.59
CA GLY A 56 -7.30 -8.23 7.36
C GLY A 56 -5.87 -8.04 6.82
N GLY A 57 -5.39 -6.81 6.67
CA GLY A 57 -4.05 -6.49 6.15
C GLY A 57 -3.01 -6.16 7.21
N ALA A 58 -1.73 -6.38 6.90
CA ALA A 58 -0.63 -6.03 7.79
C ALA A 58 0.23 -4.94 7.17
N VAL A 59 0.50 -3.88 7.93
CA VAL A 59 1.61 -2.97 7.62
C VAL A 59 2.92 -3.72 7.91
N ILE A 60 3.75 -3.92 6.89
CA ILE A 60 5.07 -4.55 7.06
C ILE A 60 6.04 -3.53 7.64
N LYS A 61 6.14 -2.38 6.98
CA LYS A 61 7.00 -1.28 7.41
C LYS A 61 6.61 0.04 6.73
N PHE A 62 6.95 1.13 7.39
CA PHE A 62 7.02 2.46 6.79
C PHE A 62 8.47 2.80 6.45
N ILE A 63 8.67 3.57 5.37
CA ILE A 63 9.97 4.02 4.87
C ILE A 63 9.82 5.51 4.55
N GLY A 64 9.86 6.36 5.57
CA GLY A 64 9.48 7.77 5.42
C GLY A 64 8.00 7.88 5.08
N ASP A 65 7.67 8.63 4.04
CA ASP A 65 6.30 8.81 3.55
C ASP A 65 5.75 7.63 2.73
N ALA A 66 6.60 6.65 2.44
CA ALA A 66 6.21 5.40 1.79
C ALA A 66 5.92 4.28 2.80
N GLY A 67 5.17 3.27 2.37
CA GLY A 67 4.93 2.08 3.17
C GLY A 67 4.66 0.84 2.36
N LEU A 68 4.89 -0.32 2.99
CA LEU A 68 4.64 -1.65 2.45
C LEU A 68 3.54 -2.32 3.27
N VAL A 69 2.45 -2.68 2.61
CA VAL A 69 1.28 -3.33 3.20
C VAL A 69 0.99 -4.62 2.46
N VAL A 70 0.56 -5.65 3.19
CA VAL A 70 0.14 -6.92 2.59
C VAL A 70 -1.23 -7.38 3.07
N TYR A 71 -1.94 -8.12 2.23
CA TYR A 71 -3.16 -8.83 2.60
C TYR A 71 -3.07 -10.30 2.18
N PRO A 72 -3.50 -11.25 3.03
CA PRO A 72 -3.76 -12.63 2.64
C PRO A 72 -4.74 -12.73 1.46
N GLN A 73 -4.66 -13.81 0.69
CA GLN A 73 -5.50 -14.03 -0.50
C GLN A 73 -7.01 -13.90 -0.19
N GLU A 74 -7.47 -14.45 0.92
CA GLU A 74 -8.87 -14.39 1.37
C GLU A 74 -9.36 -12.97 1.68
N HIS A 75 -8.44 -12.02 1.82
CA HIS A 75 -8.71 -10.63 2.17
C HIS A 75 -8.41 -9.65 1.03
N VAL A 76 -8.06 -10.11 -0.18
CA VAL A 76 -7.69 -9.21 -1.29
C VAL A 76 -8.82 -8.25 -1.65
N ASN A 77 -10.07 -8.73 -1.74
CA ASN A 77 -11.20 -7.87 -2.09
C ASN A 77 -11.43 -6.75 -1.07
N GLN A 78 -11.48 -7.09 0.22
CA GLN A 78 -11.66 -6.10 1.29
C GLN A 78 -10.43 -5.19 1.42
N GLY A 79 -9.22 -5.72 1.20
CA GLY A 79 -7.98 -4.94 1.24
C GLY A 79 -7.93 -3.87 0.16
N VAL A 80 -8.39 -4.16 -1.06
CA VAL A 80 -8.52 -3.15 -2.12
C VAL A 80 -9.49 -2.03 -1.72
N LEU A 81 -10.63 -2.36 -1.13
CA LEU A 81 -11.60 -1.37 -0.66
C LEU A 81 -11.03 -0.52 0.48
N ALA A 82 -10.35 -1.15 1.45
CA ALA A 82 -9.74 -0.49 2.58
C ALA A 82 -8.59 0.44 2.16
N LEU A 83 -7.73 0.01 1.22
CA LEU A 83 -6.65 0.83 0.68
C LEU A 83 -7.19 2.04 -0.12
N ARG A 84 -8.32 1.88 -0.82
CA ARG A 84 -8.99 3.00 -1.48
C ARG A 84 -9.53 4.01 -0.46
N ALA A 85 -10.18 3.55 0.61
CA ALA A 85 -10.63 4.41 1.69
C ALA A 85 -9.45 5.09 2.43
N ALA A 86 -8.36 4.37 2.69
CA ALA A 86 -7.14 4.90 3.28
C ALA A 86 -6.53 6.01 2.42
N LYS A 87 -6.52 5.83 1.10
CA LYS A 87 -6.11 6.87 0.14
C LYS A 87 -7.00 8.10 0.23
N GLU A 88 -8.32 7.95 0.19
CA GLU A 88 -9.26 9.08 0.26
C GLU A 88 -9.10 9.86 1.57
N ALA A 89 -9.03 9.17 2.70
CA ALA A 89 -8.83 9.78 4.02
C ALA A 89 -7.45 10.45 4.13
N GLY A 90 -6.40 9.78 3.65
CA GLY A 90 -5.03 10.28 3.64
C GLY A 90 -4.88 11.53 2.79
N ASP A 91 -5.42 11.54 1.56
CA ASP A 91 -5.39 12.70 0.67
C ASP A 91 -6.17 13.88 1.26
N ALA A 92 -7.33 13.63 1.87
CA ALA A 92 -8.11 14.66 2.54
C ALA A 92 -7.38 15.26 3.77
N TRP A 93 -6.62 14.45 4.50
CA TRP A 93 -5.80 14.90 5.61
C TRP A 93 -4.59 15.71 5.13
N TRP A 94 -3.85 15.19 4.14
CA TRP A 94 -2.69 15.85 3.57
C TRP A 94 -3.03 17.16 2.85
N ALA A 95 -4.21 17.27 2.23
CA ALA A 95 -4.65 18.51 1.60
C ALA A 95 -4.73 19.70 2.57
N ARG A 96 -4.94 19.44 3.87
CA ARG A 96 -4.92 20.46 4.94
C ARG A 96 -3.50 20.89 5.34
N GLN A 97 -2.50 20.06 5.02
CA GLN A 97 -1.10 20.23 5.38
C GLN A 97 -0.26 20.79 4.21
N ASP A 98 -0.52 20.29 3.00
CA ASP A 98 -0.02 20.73 1.70
C ASP A 98 -1.02 20.29 0.62
N ALA A 99 -1.74 21.25 0.02
CA ALA A 99 -2.76 21.00 -0.99
C ALA A 99 -2.25 20.30 -2.27
N SER A 100 -0.93 20.24 -2.47
CA SER A 100 -0.31 19.57 -3.60
C SER A 100 0.28 18.19 -3.24
N SER A 101 -0.07 17.65 -2.08
CA SER A 101 0.23 16.28 -1.70
C SER A 101 -0.89 15.32 -2.11
N GLN A 102 -0.49 14.21 -2.72
CA GLN A 102 -1.38 13.14 -3.16
C GLN A 102 -0.69 11.80 -2.95
N SER A 103 -1.40 10.85 -2.35
CA SER A 103 -0.90 9.51 -2.08
C SER A 103 -1.01 8.63 -3.32
N ILE A 104 0.04 7.89 -3.63
CA ILE A 104 0.07 6.91 -4.71
C ILE A 104 0.00 5.52 -4.10
N TYR A 105 -0.84 4.65 -4.64
CA TYR A 105 -1.01 3.26 -4.22
C TYR A 105 -0.78 2.35 -5.43
N LYS A 106 0.06 1.33 -5.23
CA LYS A 106 0.51 0.38 -6.26
C LYS A 106 0.28 -1.04 -5.78
N LEU A 107 -0.66 -1.74 -6.40
CA LEU A 107 -1.14 -3.04 -5.95
C LEU A 107 -0.78 -4.15 -6.92
N HIS A 108 -0.17 -5.22 -6.41
CA HIS A 108 0.08 -6.45 -7.15
C HIS A 108 -0.25 -7.69 -6.32
N PHE A 109 -0.64 -8.78 -6.96
CA PHE A 109 -1.01 -10.03 -6.29
C PHE A 109 -0.22 -11.20 -6.88
N GLY A 110 0.32 -12.04 -6.00
CA GLY A 110 1.07 -13.25 -6.38
C GLY A 110 1.90 -13.81 -5.22
N PRO A 111 2.75 -14.82 -5.51
CA PRO A 111 3.50 -15.52 -4.48
C PRO A 111 4.60 -14.65 -3.90
N VAL A 112 4.78 -14.72 -2.59
CA VAL A 112 5.89 -14.10 -1.85
C VAL A 112 6.45 -15.07 -0.81
N CYS A 113 7.73 -14.94 -0.52
CA CYS A 113 8.35 -15.58 0.62
C CYS A 113 8.29 -14.65 1.84
N CYS A 114 7.69 -15.10 2.93
CA CYS A 114 7.54 -14.37 4.19
C CYS A 114 8.52 -14.93 5.23
N ALA A 115 9.33 -14.09 5.87
CA ALA A 115 10.28 -14.54 6.88
C ALA A 115 10.70 -13.43 7.85
N HIS A 116 11.21 -13.83 9.02
CA HIS A 116 11.97 -12.93 9.90
C HIS A 116 13.42 -12.86 9.44
N VAL A 117 13.82 -11.72 8.87
CA VAL A 117 15.16 -11.50 8.31
C VAL A 117 15.84 -10.29 8.95
N GLY A 118 17.17 -10.25 8.87
CA GLY A 118 17.98 -9.17 9.43
C GLY A 118 19.29 -9.69 10.00
N THR A 119 19.89 -8.92 10.89
CA THR A 119 21.12 -9.34 11.57
C THR A 119 20.81 -10.34 12.68
N LYS A 120 21.84 -10.95 13.26
CA LYS A 120 21.68 -11.89 14.38
C LYS A 120 20.92 -11.29 15.57
N SER A 121 21.07 -9.98 15.82
CA SER A 121 20.48 -9.27 16.96
C SER A 121 19.22 -8.48 16.62
N ASN A 122 18.85 -8.35 15.34
CA ASN A 122 17.70 -7.56 14.92
C ASN A 122 17.08 -8.18 13.67
N LYS A 123 16.11 -9.07 13.90
CA LYS A 123 15.27 -9.63 12.85
C LYS A 123 13.91 -8.93 12.84
N GLN A 124 13.38 -8.72 11.65
CA GLN A 124 12.03 -8.19 11.44
C GLN A 124 11.31 -9.07 10.42
N PHE A 125 9.99 -9.21 10.61
CA PHE A 125 9.14 -9.86 9.62
C PHE A 125 9.10 -9.02 8.33
N ASP A 126 9.31 -9.67 7.19
CA ASP A 126 9.35 -9.02 5.90
C ASP A 126 8.94 -9.98 4.77
N VAL A 127 8.64 -9.42 3.59
CA VAL A 127 8.19 -10.17 2.41
C VAL A 127 9.14 -9.99 1.23
N PHE A 128 9.39 -11.08 0.49
CA PHE A 128 10.36 -11.14 -0.60
C PHE A 128 9.79 -11.80 -1.85
N GLY A 129 10.37 -11.47 -3.00
CA GLY A 129 10.09 -12.14 -4.27
C GLY A 129 9.71 -11.17 -5.39
N ASN A 130 9.53 -11.72 -6.58
CA ASN A 130 9.22 -10.93 -7.78
C ASN A 130 7.90 -10.17 -7.67
N THR A 131 6.93 -10.68 -6.89
CA THR A 131 5.66 -10.01 -6.62
C THR A 131 5.87 -8.66 -5.91
N VAL A 132 6.80 -8.61 -4.95
CA VAL A 132 7.16 -7.36 -4.24
C VAL A 132 7.79 -6.35 -5.19
N ASN A 133 8.74 -6.81 -6.03
CA ASN A 133 9.40 -5.95 -7.02
C ASN A 133 8.40 -5.41 -8.05
N THR A 134 7.46 -6.24 -8.49
CA THR A 134 6.43 -5.85 -9.46
C THR A 134 5.48 -4.79 -8.88
N ALA A 135 5.08 -4.92 -7.61
CA ALA A 135 4.31 -3.89 -6.91
C ALA A 135 5.08 -2.56 -6.82
N ALA A 136 6.36 -2.59 -6.42
CA ALA A 136 7.18 -1.40 -6.27
C ALA A 136 7.38 -0.64 -7.59
N MET A 137 7.61 -1.38 -8.69
CA MET A 137 7.90 -0.84 -10.02
C MET A 137 6.65 -0.43 -10.82
N LEU A 138 5.45 -0.71 -10.31
CA LEU A 138 4.20 -0.32 -10.96
C LEU A 138 4.14 1.21 -11.12
N LYS A 139 3.88 1.67 -12.35
CA LYS A 139 3.66 3.11 -12.60
C LYS A 139 2.24 3.48 -12.20
N SER A 140 2.10 4.58 -11.46
CA SER A 140 0.81 5.09 -10.98
C SER A 140 0.92 6.57 -10.67
N HIS A 141 -0.17 7.31 -10.87
CA HIS A 141 -0.34 8.72 -10.52
C HIS A 141 -1.34 8.93 -9.37
N GLY A 142 -1.79 7.83 -8.76
CA GLY A 142 -2.84 7.80 -7.76
C GLY A 142 -3.00 6.36 -7.33
N PHE A 143 -4.14 5.74 -7.58
CA PHE A 143 -4.35 4.32 -7.29
C PHE A 143 -4.27 3.45 -8.55
N ALA A 144 -3.40 2.43 -8.55
CA ALA A 144 -3.32 1.47 -9.65
C ALA A 144 -3.12 0.04 -9.14
N MET A 145 -3.80 -0.91 -9.78
CA MET A 145 -3.61 -2.34 -9.55
C MET A 145 -3.36 -3.09 -10.86
N THR A 146 -2.64 -4.22 -10.77
CA THR A 146 -2.45 -5.10 -11.93
C THR A 146 -3.69 -5.98 -12.20
N ALA A 147 -3.71 -6.63 -13.36
CA ALA A 147 -4.78 -7.57 -13.71
C ALA A 147 -4.90 -8.76 -12.72
N GLN A 148 -3.80 -9.18 -12.11
CA GLN A 148 -3.79 -10.23 -11.09
C GLN A 148 -4.65 -9.84 -9.89
N VAL A 149 -4.51 -8.60 -9.39
CA VAL A 149 -5.34 -8.08 -8.30
C VAL A 149 -6.80 -8.01 -8.75
N PHE A 150 -7.06 -7.42 -9.92
CA PHE A 150 -8.43 -7.25 -10.44
C PHE A 150 -9.18 -8.59 -10.56
N ARG A 151 -8.48 -9.68 -10.90
CA ARG A 151 -9.06 -11.04 -10.98
C ARG A 151 -9.49 -11.60 -9.62
N GLN A 152 -8.87 -11.16 -8.52
CA GLN A 152 -9.27 -11.55 -7.16
C GLN A 152 -10.49 -10.79 -6.64
N LEU A 153 -10.94 -9.75 -7.34
CA LEU A 153 -12.07 -8.93 -6.91
C LEU A 153 -13.42 -9.57 -7.25
N THR A 154 -14.39 -9.33 -6.36
CA THR A 154 -15.81 -9.62 -6.58
C THR A 154 -16.37 -8.82 -7.75
N PRO A 155 -17.44 -9.30 -8.43
CA PRO A 155 -18.09 -8.55 -9.50
C PRO A 155 -18.51 -7.14 -9.09
N GLU A 156 -18.98 -6.96 -7.86
CA GLU A 156 -19.42 -5.67 -7.31
C GLU A 156 -18.24 -4.70 -7.17
N THR A 157 -17.13 -5.18 -6.61
CA THR A 157 -15.93 -4.35 -6.42
C THR A 157 -15.28 -3.99 -7.76
N ARG A 158 -15.30 -4.89 -8.75
CA ARG A 158 -14.79 -4.60 -10.10
C ARG A 158 -15.47 -3.42 -10.77
N LYS A 159 -16.75 -3.16 -10.47
CA LYS A 159 -17.51 -2.01 -11.02
C LYS A 159 -16.94 -0.66 -10.60
N LEU A 160 -16.13 -0.61 -9.56
CA LEU A 160 -15.48 0.60 -9.07
C LEU A 160 -14.19 0.96 -9.84
N PHE A 161 -13.77 0.13 -10.78
CA PHE A 161 -12.50 0.30 -11.49
C PHE A 161 -12.69 0.25 -13.01
N LYS A 162 -11.83 0.99 -13.72
CA LYS A 162 -11.71 0.98 -15.18
C LYS A 162 -10.30 0.54 -15.60
N LYS A 163 -10.22 -0.04 -16.79
CA LYS A 163 -8.95 -0.42 -17.42
C LYS A 163 -8.18 0.84 -17.85
N HIS A 164 -6.89 0.87 -17.57
CA HIS A 164 -5.94 1.90 -18.01
C HIS A 164 -4.78 1.22 -18.76
N THR A 165 -4.27 1.86 -19.82
CA THR A 165 -3.24 1.30 -20.71
C THR A 165 -2.37 2.39 -21.32
N PRO A 166 -1.08 2.14 -21.63
CA PRO A 166 -0.25 0.96 -21.33
C PRO A 166 0.78 1.18 -20.18
N PRO A 167 1.11 0.16 -19.35
CA PRO A 167 0.65 -1.25 -19.36
C PRO A 167 -0.77 -1.42 -18.81
N ILE A 168 -1.37 -2.61 -19.01
CA ILE A 168 -2.73 -2.90 -18.50
C ILE A 168 -2.74 -2.85 -16.97
N THR A 169 -3.39 -1.81 -16.46
CA THR A 169 -3.67 -1.60 -15.05
C THR A 169 -5.15 -1.29 -14.87
N TYR A 170 -5.62 -1.34 -13.63
CA TYR A 170 -6.98 -0.94 -13.26
C TYR A 170 -6.88 0.17 -12.23
N ILE A 171 -7.59 1.25 -12.49
CA ILE A 171 -7.62 2.45 -11.64
C ILE A 171 -9.07 2.73 -11.23
N PRO A 172 -9.33 3.35 -10.07
CA PRO A 172 -10.66 3.79 -9.67
C PRO A 172 -11.35 4.64 -10.75
N LEU A 173 -12.68 4.61 -10.81
CA LEU A 173 -13.45 5.35 -11.82
C LEU A 173 -13.20 6.87 -11.75
N GLU A 174 -13.02 7.38 -10.54
CA GLU A 174 -12.77 8.80 -10.22
C GLU A 174 -11.36 9.28 -10.55
N GLU A 175 -10.40 8.37 -10.74
CA GLU A 175 -9.02 8.75 -11.08
C GLU A 175 -8.95 9.24 -12.54
N PRO A 176 -8.33 10.40 -12.81
CA PRO A 176 -8.18 10.89 -14.17
C PRO A 176 -7.26 9.97 -14.98
N HIS A 177 -7.55 9.81 -16.28
CA HIS A 177 -6.56 9.26 -17.20
C HIS A 177 -5.46 10.30 -17.38
N LYS A 178 -4.33 10.12 -16.68
CA LYS A 178 -3.11 10.89 -16.89
C LYS A 178 -2.13 9.99 -17.63
N ASP A 179 -1.91 10.31 -18.89
CA ASP A 179 -0.96 9.64 -19.79
C ASP A 179 0.50 9.83 -19.35
#